data_AF-H0XQP9-F1
#
_entry.id   AF-H0XQP9-F1
#
_cell.length_a   1.000
_cell.length_b   1.000
_cell.length_c   1.000
_cell.angle_alpha   90.00
_cell.angle_beta   90.00
_cell.angle_gamma   90.00
#
_symmetry.space_group_name_H-M   'P 1'
#
loop_
_entity.id
_entity.type
_entity.pdbx_description
1 polymer ?
#
loop_
_entity_poly.entity_id
_entity_poly.type
_entity_poly.pdbx_seq_one_letter_code
_entity_poly.pdbx_strand_id
1 'polypeptide(L)'
;LSASILTFVRQFCLALAVAGSVVNSALYSVVAGHAVIFDQFRGVQDMVVGRGSRFLIPWVLTPITFNRLSGPHNVPVITGSKDLQNIALRFLSPPITSQLPRIFTSIGEDYSERVLPPITIEIKSVVARFEVGELITKRNLVSRQVSDDLTELEATFGLILDDSLTHLTFGKEFPEAMEQAKAAEPIANLLATADSGPMELCKLEAAELMASQLSRRNATYLPAGRAALLQLPQ
;
A
#
# COMPACT_ATOMS: atom_id res chain seq x y z
N LEU A 1 -60.60 46.68 -4.49
CA LEU A 1 -60.37 45.40 -3.78
C LEU A 1 -59.37 44.46 -4.49
N SER A 2 -59.42 44.28 -5.82
CA SER A 2 -58.52 43.34 -6.53
C SER A 2 -57.02 43.62 -6.40
N ALA A 3 -56.59 44.89 -6.32
CA ALA A 3 -55.16 45.22 -6.24
C ALA A 3 -54.50 44.76 -4.92
N SER A 4 -55.22 44.86 -3.81
CA SER A 4 -54.75 44.43 -2.48
C SER A 4 -54.73 42.89 -2.36
N ILE A 5 -55.71 42.20 -2.96
CA ILE A 5 -55.75 40.73 -2.98
C ILE A 5 -54.60 40.18 -3.83
N LEU A 6 -54.33 40.79 -4.99
CA LEU A 6 -53.22 40.37 -5.86
C LEU A 6 -51.85 40.55 -5.19
N THR A 7 -51.65 41.66 -4.46
CA THR A 7 -50.39 41.90 -3.73
C THR A 7 -50.22 40.95 -2.54
N PHE A 8 -51.32 40.62 -1.84
CA PHE A 8 -51.33 39.62 -0.78
C PHE A 8 -50.98 38.22 -1.30
N VAL A 9 -51.62 37.78 -2.40
CA VAL A 9 -51.33 36.49 -3.05
C VAL A 9 -49.87 36.43 -3.55
N ARG A 10 -49.35 37.51 -4.13
CA ARG A 10 -47.95 37.58 -4.56
C ARG A 10 -46.96 37.42 -3.40
N GLN A 11 -47.19 38.13 -2.29
CA GLN A 11 -46.34 38.04 -1.10
C GLN A 11 -46.41 36.64 -0.48
N PHE A 12 -47.60 36.05 -0.42
CA PHE A 12 -47.79 34.70 0.11
C PHE A 12 -47.09 33.66 -0.77
N CYS A 13 -47.24 33.73 -2.10
CA CYS A 13 -46.52 32.87 -3.03
C CYS A 13 -45.00 33.01 -2.93
N LEU A 14 -44.50 34.25 -2.77
CA LEU A 14 -43.07 34.50 -2.65
C LEU A 14 -42.51 33.95 -1.32
N ALA A 15 -43.26 34.11 -0.22
CA ALA A 15 -42.92 33.52 1.07
C ALA A 15 -42.93 31.98 1.00
N LEU A 16 -43.92 31.37 0.34
CA LEU A 16 -44.00 29.92 0.18
C LEU A 16 -42.88 29.37 -0.70
N ALA A 17 -42.51 30.09 -1.76
CA ALA A 17 -41.39 29.74 -2.64
C ALA A 17 -40.05 29.79 -1.89
N VAL A 18 -39.82 30.84 -1.08
CA VAL A 18 -38.61 30.95 -0.23
C VAL A 18 -38.60 29.82 0.81
N ALA A 19 -39.72 29.58 1.51
CA ALA A 19 -39.81 28.52 2.51
C ALA A 19 -39.59 27.12 1.92
N GLY A 20 -40.18 26.82 0.76
CA GLY A 20 -40.00 25.55 0.07
C GLY A 20 -38.54 25.32 -0.38
N SER A 21 -37.88 26.38 -0.87
CA SER A 21 -36.46 26.32 -1.26
C SER A 21 -35.54 26.01 -0.07
N VAL A 22 -35.81 26.62 1.09
CA VAL A 22 -35.04 26.37 2.32
C VAL A 22 -35.23 24.93 2.82
N VAL A 23 -36.45 24.41 2.82
CA VAL A 23 -36.73 23.02 3.25
C VAL A 23 -36.09 22.01 2.31
N ASN A 24 -36.18 22.23 1.00
CA ASN A 24 -35.56 21.33 0.02
C ASN A 24 -34.04 21.31 0.14
N SER A 25 -33.43 22.48 0.33
CA SER A 25 -31.98 22.58 0.49
C SER A 25 -31.50 21.93 1.79
N ALA A 26 -32.36 21.85 2.81
CA ALA A 26 -32.03 21.31 4.12
C ALA A 26 -32.11 19.77 4.22
N LEU A 27 -32.62 19.09 3.20
CA LEU A 27 -32.65 17.63 3.16
C LEU A 27 -31.33 17.10 2.59
N TYR A 28 -30.47 16.56 3.47
CA TYR A 28 -29.24 15.91 3.06
C TYR A 28 -29.27 14.42 3.41
N SER A 29 -28.89 13.58 2.46
CA SER A 29 -28.89 12.13 2.62
C SER A 29 -27.45 11.60 2.55
N VAL A 30 -27.03 10.91 3.61
CA VAL A 30 -25.75 10.20 3.64
C VAL A 30 -25.96 8.84 2.98
N VAL A 31 -25.49 8.69 1.74
CA VAL A 31 -25.68 7.47 0.94
C VAL A 31 -24.72 6.34 1.39
N ALA A 32 -23.51 6.68 1.84
CA ALA A 32 -22.51 5.71 2.29
C ALA A 32 -21.55 6.29 3.33
N GLY A 33 -21.09 5.44 4.25
CA GLY A 33 -20.10 5.80 5.27
C GLY A 33 -20.70 6.47 6.51
N HIS A 34 -19.89 7.33 7.13
CA HIS A 34 -20.24 8.14 8.28
C HIS A 34 -19.92 9.60 7.96
N ALA A 35 -20.78 10.53 8.37
CA ALA A 35 -20.56 11.94 8.19
C ALA A 35 -20.25 12.60 9.53
N VAL A 36 -19.27 13.50 9.52
CA VAL A 36 -19.08 14.46 10.60
C VAL A 36 -19.75 15.76 10.17
N ILE A 37 -20.50 16.37 11.09
CA ILE A 37 -21.13 17.67 10.81
C ILE A 37 -20.15 18.75 11.25
N PHE A 38 -19.79 19.63 10.32
CA PHE A 38 -19.04 20.84 10.59
C PHE A 38 -19.99 22.03 10.70
N ASP A 39 -19.97 22.71 11.84
CA ASP A 39 -20.68 23.97 12.07
C ASP A 39 -19.72 25.14 11.85
N GLN A 40 -20.09 26.09 11.00
CA GLN A 40 -19.25 27.26 10.71
C GLN A 40 -18.95 28.14 11.94
N PHE A 41 -19.81 28.12 12.98
CA PHE A 41 -19.63 28.94 14.18
C PHE A 41 -19.06 28.17 15.37
N ARG A 42 -19.40 26.88 15.50
CA ARG A 42 -19.01 26.03 16.65
C ARG A 42 -17.89 25.04 16.32
N GLY A 43 -17.54 24.90 15.05
CA GLY A 43 -16.56 23.93 14.58
C GLY A 43 -17.15 22.52 14.45
N VAL A 44 -16.31 21.52 14.68
CA VAL A 44 -16.65 20.11 14.47
C VAL A 44 -17.59 19.63 15.58
N GLN A 45 -18.72 19.00 15.21
CA GLN A 45 -19.59 18.35 16.19
C GLN A 45 -19.07 16.97 16.56
N ASP A 46 -19.12 16.64 17.86
CA ASP A 46 -18.70 15.33 18.37
C ASP A 46 -19.64 14.18 17.96
N MET A 47 -20.83 14.49 17.47
CA MET A 47 -21.80 13.48 17.06
C MET A 47 -21.53 13.03 15.61
N VAL A 48 -21.18 11.76 15.47
CA VAL A 48 -21.01 11.13 14.16
C VAL A 48 -22.36 10.66 13.62
N VAL A 49 -22.66 11.07 12.39
CA VAL A 49 -23.92 10.75 11.72
C VAL A 49 -23.70 9.56 10.80
N GLY A 50 -24.44 8.47 11.03
CA GLY A 50 -24.42 7.31 10.13
C GLY A 50 -25.23 7.52 8.85
N ARG A 51 -25.37 6.45 8.07
CA ARG A 51 -26.22 6.40 6.87
C ARG A 51 -27.67 6.78 7.21
N GLY A 52 -28.26 7.67 6.42
CA GLY A 52 -29.65 8.09 6.57
C GLY A 52 -29.93 9.51 6.06
N SER A 53 -31.22 9.84 5.93
CA SER A 53 -31.67 11.20 5.62
C SER A 53 -31.71 12.03 6.91
N ARG A 54 -31.09 13.20 6.90
CA ARG A 54 -31.07 14.13 8.03
C ARG A 54 -31.31 15.55 7.56
N PHE A 55 -32.03 16.29 8.39
CA PHE A 55 -32.25 17.70 8.19
C PHE A 55 -31.01 18.48 8.65
N LEU A 56 -30.40 19.21 7.73
CA LEU A 56 -29.19 20.01 7.94
C LEU A 56 -29.43 21.43 7.41
N ILE A 57 -28.90 22.43 8.10
CA ILE A 57 -29.07 23.84 7.74
C ILE A 57 -27.94 24.20 6.76
N PRO A 58 -28.18 24.38 5.44
CA PRO A 58 -27.13 24.31 4.41
C PRO A 58 -26.06 25.39 4.50
N TRP A 59 -26.44 26.57 4.99
CA TRP A 59 -25.58 27.74 5.13
C TRP A 59 -24.75 27.75 6.42
N VAL A 60 -25.03 26.88 7.39
CA VAL A 60 -24.31 26.84 8.68
C VAL A 60 -23.65 25.50 8.90
N LEU A 61 -24.28 24.42 8.45
CA LEU A 61 -23.85 23.04 8.67
C LEU A 61 -23.38 22.44 7.34
N THR A 62 -22.11 22.09 7.28
CA THR A 62 -21.52 21.39 6.14
C THR A 62 -21.28 19.93 6.53
N PRO A 63 -21.94 18.95 5.90
CA PRO A 63 -21.69 17.54 6.15
C PRO A 63 -20.43 17.07 5.40
N ILE A 64 -19.50 16.44 6.10
CA ILE A 64 -18.27 15.88 5.53
C ILE A 64 -18.36 14.36 5.63
N THR A 65 -18.41 13.67 4.49
CA THR A 65 -18.63 12.22 4.44
C THR A 65 -17.33 11.45 4.36
N PHE A 66 -17.12 10.57 5.34
CA PHE A 66 -16.00 9.63 5.37
C PHE A 66 -16.46 8.25 4.90
N ASN A 67 -15.81 7.77 3.84
CA ASN A 67 -15.99 6.39 3.40
C ASN A 67 -15.14 5.46 4.28
N ARG A 68 -15.73 4.32 4.68
CA ARG A 68 -15.04 3.26 5.44
C ARG A 68 -14.17 2.38 4.55
N LEU A 69 -14.44 2.36 3.24
CA LEU A 69 -13.67 1.61 2.26
C LEU A 69 -12.47 2.45 1.81
N SER A 70 -11.44 2.54 2.65
CA SER A 70 -10.12 3.05 2.23
C SER A 70 -9.57 2.08 1.17
N GLY A 71 -9.12 2.59 0.02
CA GLY A 71 -8.54 1.75 -1.01
C GLY A 71 -7.24 1.09 -0.53
N PRO A 72 -6.80 0.00 -1.17
CA PRO A 72 -5.46 -0.50 -0.93
C PRO A 72 -4.43 0.52 -1.41
N HIS A 73 -3.59 0.99 -0.50
CA HIS A 73 -2.48 1.87 -0.84
C HIS A 73 -1.21 1.06 -1.03
N ASN A 74 -0.53 1.26 -2.16
CA ASN A 74 0.77 0.68 -2.42
C ASN A 74 1.85 1.72 -2.13
N VAL A 75 2.55 1.56 -1.01
CA VAL A 75 3.64 2.46 -0.65
C VAL A 75 4.96 1.88 -1.17
N PRO A 76 5.68 2.57 -2.06
CA PRO A 76 6.99 2.15 -2.52
C PRO A 76 8.05 2.39 -1.43
N VAL A 77 8.57 1.34 -0.79
CA VAL A 77 9.70 1.49 0.16
C VAL A 77 11.02 1.28 -0.59
N ILE A 78 11.75 2.38 -0.81
CA ILE A 78 13.16 2.32 -1.25
C ILE A 78 14.07 2.14 -0.03
N THR A 79 14.74 1.00 0.06
CA THR A 79 15.77 0.73 1.07
C THR A 79 17.16 1.03 0.52
N GLY A 80 18.13 1.26 1.41
CA GLY A 80 19.52 1.55 1.07
C GLY A 80 20.35 0.32 0.66
N SER A 81 19.81 -0.90 0.79
CA SER A 81 20.48 -2.11 0.31
C SER A 81 20.35 -2.23 -1.21
N LYS A 82 21.46 -2.60 -1.87
CA LYS A 82 21.66 -2.58 -3.32
C LYS A 82 20.65 -3.45 -4.11
N ASP A 83 19.99 -4.39 -3.42
CA ASP A 83 19.24 -5.49 -4.03
C ASP A 83 17.73 -5.46 -3.78
N LEU A 84 17.20 -4.42 -3.12
CA LEU A 84 15.77 -4.32 -2.81
C LEU A 84 15.14 -3.11 -3.52
N GLN A 85 14.38 -3.40 -4.57
CA GLN A 85 13.51 -2.42 -5.23
C GLN A 85 12.04 -2.70 -4.90
N ASN A 86 11.35 -1.67 -4.43
CA ASN A 86 9.90 -1.52 -4.37
C ASN A 86 9.12 -2.61 -3.61
N ILE A 87 9.27 -2.64 -2.28
CA ILE A 87 8.30 -3.34 -1.43
C ILE A 87 6.99 -2.56 -1.50
N ALA A 88 5.94 -3.16 -2.04
CA ALA A 88 4.58 -2.62 -2.03
C ALA A 88 3.80 -3.28 -0.89
N LEU A 89 3.72 -2.60 0.24
CA LEU A 89 2.82 -3.01 1.31
C LEU A 89 1.43 -2.51 0.99
N ARG A 90 0.46 -3.41 1.14
CA ARG A 90 -0.96 -3.13 1.00
C ARG A 90 -1.56 -3.17 2.39
N PHE A 91 -2.02 -2.02 2.87
CA PHE A 91 -2.76 -1.96 4.12
C PHE A 91 -4.12 -1.33 3.89
N LEU A 92 -5.07 -1.72 4.72
CA LEU A 92 -6.42 -1.19 4.75
C LEU A 92 -6.56 -0.42 6.06
N SER A 93 -6.81 0.88 5.99
CA SER A 93 -6.87 1.78 7.16
C SER A 93 -8.27 2.38 7.37
N PRO A 94 -9.27 1.60 7.83
CA PRO A 94 -10.59 2.14 8.12
C PRO A 94 -10.52 3.02 9.39
N PRO A 95 -11.14 4.21 9.36
CA PRO A 95 -11.17 5.09 10.51
C PRO A 95 -12.14 4.60 11.58
N ILE A 96 -11.82 4.86 12.85
CA ILE A 96 -12.70 4.51 13.97
C ILE A 96 -13.88 5.49 14.00
N THR A 97 -15.10 4.98 13.88
CA THR A 97 -16.33 5.79 13.83
C THR A 97 -16.54 6.65 15.07
N SER A 98 -16.15 6.20 16.26
CA SER A 98 -16.32 6.98 17.49
C SER A 98 -15.37 8.17 17.62
N GLN A 99 -14.23 8.14 16.92
CA GLN A 99 -13.20 9.16 17.01
C GLN A 99 -13.10 10.01 15.74
N LEU A 100 -14.03 9.83 14.80
CA LEU A 100 -14.10 10.58 13.53
C LEU A 100 -13.98 12.10 13.69
N PRO A 101 -14.62 12.76 14.68
CA PRO A 101 -14.48 14.19 14.90
C PRO A 101 -13.05 14.60 15.27
N ARG A 102 -12.37 13.77 16.08
CA ARG A 102 -10.98 13.98 16.49
C ARG A 102 -10.03 13.81 15.30
N ILE A 103 -10.23 12.75 14.50
CA ILE A 103 -9.44 12.47 13.28
C ILE A 103 -9.56 13.62 12.28
N PHE A 104 -10.79 14.11 12.06
CA PHE A 104 -11.03 15.24 11.18
C PHE A 104 -10.36 16.52 11.68
N THR A 105 -10.38 16.77 12.99
CA THR A 105 -9.75 17.97 13.58
C THR A 105 -8.23 17.92 13.52
N SER A 106 -7.61 16.75 13.73
CA SER A 106 -6.14 16.63 13.75
C SER A 106 -5.52 16.48 12.36
N ILE A 107 -6.13 15.69 11.48
CA ILE A 107 -5.55 15.31 10.18
C ILE A 107 -6.25 16.03 9.02
N GLY A 108 -7.57 16.21 9.11
CA GLY A 108 -8.41 16.80 8.05
C GLY A 108 -9.24 15.76 7.29
N GLU A 109 -9.84 16.19 6.17
CA GLU A 109 -10.62 15.32 5.28
C GLU A 109 -9.74 14.27 4.59
N ASP A 110 -8.52 14.67 4.17
CA ASP A 110 -7.53 13.82 3.51
C ASP A 110 -6.74 12.94 4.48
N TYR A 111 -7.43 12.30 5.44
CA TYR A 111 -6.76 11.51 6.47
C TYR A 111 -5.97 10.33 5.87
N SER A 112 -6.48 9.71 4.79
CA SER A 112 -5.86 8.55 4.16
C SER A 112 -4.49 8.86 3.56
N GLU A 113 -4.30 10.05 2.98
CA GLU A 113 -3.02 10.43 2.37
C GLU A 113 -2.02 10.94 3.41
N ARG A 114 -2.51 11.65 4.43
CA ARG A 114 -1.67 12.26 5.47
C ARG A 114 -1.09 11.28 6.46
N VAL A 115 -1.69 10.10 6.61
CA VAL A 115 -1.18 9.03 7.47
C VAL A 115 -0.12 8.18 6.77
N LEU A 116 -0.04 8.22 5.43
CA LEU A 116 0.93 7.42 4.66
C LEU A 116 2.39 7.76 5.03
N PRO A 117 2.82 9.03 5.13
CA PRO A 117 4.23 9.32 5.38
C PRO A 117 4.74 8.80 6.73
N PRO A 118 4.05 9.01 7.88
CA PRO A 118 4.46 8.41 9.15
C PRO A 118 4.54 6.87 9.10
N ILE A 119 3.51 6.22 8.54
CA ILE A 119 3.45 4.76 8.37
C ILE A 119 4.64 4.27 7.51
N THR A 120 4.93 4.97 6.42
CA THR A 120 6.03 4.63 5.50
C THR A 120 7.38 4.73 6.20
N ILE A 121 7.56 5.73 7.06
CA ILE A 121 8.81 5.92 7.81
C ILE A 121 9.02 4.75 8.77
N GLU A 122 7.99 4.35 9.53
CA GLU A 122 8.11 3.23 10.46
C GLU A 122 8.40 1.91 9.74
N ILE A 123 7.63 1.61 8.70
CA ILE A 123 7.86 0.42 7.87
C ILE A 123 9.28 0.40 7.31
N LYS A 124 9.76 1.55 6.80
CA LYS A 124 11.12 1.67 6.27
C LYS A 124 12.16 1.41 7.36
N SER A 125 11.91 1.85 8.59
CA SER A 125 12.78 1.63 9.73
C SER A 125 12.88 0.14 10.09
N VAL A 126 11.76 -0.60 10.07
CA VAL A 126 11.72 -2.04 10.37
C VAL A 126 12.38 -2.84 9.25
N VAL A 127 12.02 -2.57 8.00
CA VAL A 127 12.58 -3.26 6.83
C VAL A 127 14.10 -3.06 6.74
N ALA A 128 14.61 -1.88 7.13
CA ALA A 128 16.05 -1.60 7.11
C ALA A 128 16.86 -2.46 8.11
N ARG A 129 16.22 -3.09 9.10
CA ARG A 129 16.90 -3.98 10.07
C ARG A 129 17.11 -5.39 9.53
N PHE A 130 16.41 -5.77 8.45
CA PHE A 130 16.43 -7.12 7.89
C PHE A 130 17.05 -7.13 6.49
N GLU A 131 17.79 -8.18 6.18
CA GLU A 131 18.29 -8.42 4.82
C GLU A 131 17.23 -9.05 3.91
N VAL A 132 17.44 -8.96 2.58
CA VAL A 132 16.51 -9.46 1.55
C VAL A 132 16.11 -10.93 1.77
N GLY A 133 17.09 -11.81 2.02
CA GLY A 133 16.85 -13.24 2.21
C GLY A 133 16.05 -13.55 3.49
N GLU A 134 16.18 -12.70 4.51
CA GLU A 134 15.42 -12.81 5.74
C GLU A 134 13.98 -12.32 5.57
N LEU A 135 13.74 -11.28 4.77
CA LEU A 135 12.38 -10.80 4.47
C LEU A 135 11.52 -11.87 3.80
N ILE A 136 12.12 -12.75 2.99
CA ILE A 136 11.42 -13.87 2.35
C ILE A 136 11.14 -14.97 3.39
N THR A 137 12.18 -15.42 4.10
CA THR A 137 12.11 -16.60 4.96
C THR A 137 11.39 -16.32 6.28
N LYS A 138 11.62 -15.15 6.87
CA LYS A 138 11.10 -14.70 8.16
C LYS A 138 9.94 -13.70 8.01
N ARG A 139 9.22 -13.71 6.88
CA ARG A 139 8.11 -12.77 6.61
C ARG A 139 7.08 -12.69 7.74
N ASN A 140 6.82 -13.80 8.42
CA ASN A 140 5.86 -13.85 9.53
C ASN A 140 6.37 -13.08 10.76
N LEU A 141 7.68 -13.12 11.03
CA LEU A 141 8.31 -12.36 12.11
C LEU A 141 8.32 -10.87 11.77
N VAL A 142 8.70 -10.54 10.53
CA VAL A 142 8.73 -9.14 10.04
C VAL A 142 7.33 -8.54 10.08
N SER A 143 6.31 -9.29 9.66
CA SER A 143 4.92 -8.84 9.71
C SER A 143 4.46 -8.54 11.13
N ARG A 144 4.82 -9.39 12.11
CA ARG A 144 4.48 -9.13 13.52
C ARG A 144 5.15 -7.87 14.05
N GLN A 145 6.44 -7.70 13.75
CA GLN A 145 7.17 -6.53 14.20
C GLN A 145 6.66 -5.23 13.57
N VAL A 146 6.28 -5.26 12.29
CA VAL A 146 5.61 -4.13 11.65
C VAL A 146 4.26 -3.86 12.33
N SER A 147 3.45 -4.88 12.59
CA SER A 147 2.16 -4.70 13.28
C SER A 147 2.30 -4.10 14.69
N ASP A 148 3.31 -4.54 15.45
CA ASP A 148 3.56 -4.00 16.78
C ASP A 148 3.89 -2.50 16.72
N ASP A 149 4.76 -2.09 15.78
CA ASP A 149 5.13 -0.67 15.58
C ASP A 149 3.95 0.15 15.01
N LEU A 150 3.10 -0.44 14.16
CA LEU A 150 1.90 0.22 13.62
C LEU A 150 0.81 0.41 14.68
N THR A 151 0.72 -0.46 15.68
CA THR A 151 -0.28 -0.37 16.78
C THR A 151 -0.11 0.92 17.59
N GLU A 152 1.12 1.41 17.76
CA GLU A 152 1.37 2.70 18.44
C GLU A 152 0.87 3.90 17.61
N LEU A 153 1.03 3.82 16.28
CA LEU A 153 0.50 4.82 15.36
C LEU A 153 -1.03 4.79 15.29
N GLU A 154 -1.64 3.60 15.29
CA GLU A 154 -3.10 3.43 15.37
C GLU A 154 -3.69 4.18 16.56
N ALA A 155 -3.10 4.02 17.75
CA ALA A 155 -3.54 4.68 18.97
C ALA A 155 -3.41 6.20 18.89
N THR A 156 -2.37 6.68 18.21
CA THR A 156 -2.11 8.12 18.02
C THR A 156 -3.10 8.75 17.05
N PHE A 157 -3.39 8.07 15.93
CA PHE A 157 -4.26 8.59 14.87
C PHE A 157 -5.73 8.20 15.01
N GLY A 158 -6.08 7.23 15.85
CA GLY A 158 -7.45 6.72 15.99
C GLY A 158 -7.90 5.90 14.78
N LEU A 159 -6.98 5.18 14.15
CA LEU A 159 -7.24 4.33 12.97
C LEU A 159 -7.09 2.87 13.35
N ILE A 160 -7.74 2.00 12.57
CA ILE A 160 -7.47 0.55 12.61
C ILE A 160 -6.68 0.27 11.34
N LEU A 161 -5.49 -0.31 11.47
CA LEU A 161 -4.67 -0.77 10.36
C LEU A 161 -4.80 -2.30 10.29
N ASP A 162 -5.26 -2.79 9.15
CA ASP A 162 -5.26 -4.23 8.87
C ASP A 162 -4.01 -4.57 8.06
N ASP A 163 -3.12 -5.35 8.68
CA ASP A 163 -1.77 -5.59 8.21
C ASP A 163 -1.70 -6.93 7.49
N SER A 164 -1.81 -6.89 6.16
CA SER A 164 -1.46 -8.05 5.34
C SER A 164 -0.28 -7.70 4.43
N LEU A 165 0.88 -8.29 4.73
CA LEU A 165 2.06 -8.17 3.89
C LEU A 165 1.83 -8.96 2.57
N THR A 166 1.11 -8.37 1.62
CA THR A 166 0.60 -9.15 0.48
C THR A 166 1.68 -9.51 -0.53
N HIS A 167 2.58 -8.59 -0.93
CA HIS A 167 3.51 -8.86 -2.04
C HIS A 167 4.84 -8.09 -1.94
N LEU A 168 5.93 -8.81 -1.66
CA LEU A 168 7.29 -8.35 -1.94
C LEU A 168 7.52 -8.46 -3.45
N THR A 169 7.78 -7.35 -4.14
CA THR A 169 8.20 -7.36 -5.54
C THR A 169 9.70 -7.17 -5.56
N PHE A 170 10.44 -8.09 -6.20
CA PHE A 170 11.89 -7.94 -6.37
C PHE A 170 12.20 -7.41 -7.77
N GLY A 171 13.28 -6.63 -7.88
CA GLY A 171 13.85 -6.27 -9.19
C GLY A 171 14.36 -7.51 -9.92
N LYS A 172 14.53 -7.43 -11.26
CA LYS A 172 14.90 -8.57 -12.11
C LYS A 172 16.24 -9.24 -11.74
N GLU A 173 17.17 -8.48 -11.17
CA GLU A 173 18.53 -8.93 -10.82
C GLU A 173 18.55 -9.95 -9.66
N PHE A 174 17.66 -9.82 -8.67
CA PHE A 174 17.68 -10.67 -7.47
C PHE A 174 17.20 -12.11 -7.74
N PRO A 175 16.08 -12.36 -8.44
CA PRO A 175 15.69 -13.71 -8.86
C PRO A 175 16.74 -14.38 -9.74
N GLU A 176 17.41 -13.62 -10.62
CA GLU A 176 18.46 -14.17 -11.49
C GLU A 176 19.69 -14.61 -10.69
N ALA A 177 20.17 -13.76 -9.76
CA ALA A 177 21.26 -14.11 -8.86
C ALA A 177 20.91 -15.29 -7.94
N MET A 178 19.67 -15.33 -7.43
CA MET A 178 19.18 -16.43 -6.59
C MET A 178 19.03 -17.73 -7.39
N GLU A 179 18.58 -17.67 -8.65
CA GLU A 179 18.50 -18.84 -9.54
C GLU A 179 19.90 -19.39 -9.85
N GLN A 180 20.87 -18.51 -10.11
CA GLN A 180 22.27 -18.89 -10.32
C GLN A 180 22.89 -19.52 -9.06
N ALA A 181 22.65 -18.93 -7.88
CA ALA A 181 23.14 -19.48 -6.61
C ALA A 181 22.49 -20.84 -6.29
N LYS A 182 21.18 -20.96 -6.50
CA LYS A 182 20.43 -22.22 -6.28
C LYS A 182 20.83 -23.32 -7.24
N ALA A 183 21.28 -22.98 -8.45
CA ALA A 183 21.84 -23.94 -9.40
C ALA A 183 23.19 -24.53 -8.93
N ALA A 184 23.92 -23.85 -8.03
CA ALA A 184 25.20 -24.31 -7.50
C ALA A 184 25.07 -25.13 -6.19
N GLU A 185 23.98 -24.97 -5.43
CA GLU A 185 23.70 -25.77 -4.21
C GLU A 185 23.79 -27.29 -4.39
N PRO A 186 23.20 -27.92 -5.43
CA PRO A 186 23.29 -29.37 -5.59
C PRO A 186 24.73 -29.84 -5.82
N ILE A 187 25.54 -29.04 -6.51
CA ILE A 187 26.96 -29.35 -6.76
C ILE A 187 27.76 -29.30 -5.45
N ALA A 188 27.50 -28.31 -4.61
CA ALA A 188 28.14 -28.17 -3.30
C ALA A 188 27.75 -29.30 -2.33
N ASN A 189 26.47 -29.69 -2.29
CA ASN A 189 26.02 -30.83 -1.47
C ASN A 189 26.63 -32.15 -1.93
N LEU A 190 26.72 -32.39 -3.24
CA LEU A 190 27.36 -33.58 -3.79
C LEU A 190 28.86 -33.64 -3.45
N LEU A 191 29.56 -32.49 -3.54
CA LEU A 191 30.97 -32.36 -3.13
C LEU A 191 31.16 -32.57 -1.62
N ALA A 192 30.24 -32.10 -0.78
CA ALA A 192 30.32 -32.27 0.68
C ALA A 192 30.02 -33.70 1.15
N THR A 193 29.17 -34.44 0.43
CA THR A 193 28.95 -35.87 0.68
C THR A 193 30.04 -36.76 0.08
N ALA A 194 30.89 -36.21 -0.79
CA ALA A 194 32.01 -36.90 -1.42
C ALA A 194 33.28 -36.84 -0.55
N ASP A 195 33.17 -37.20 0.73
CA ASP A 195 34.33 -37.55 1.55
C ASP A 195 34.68 -39.02 1.29
N SER A 196 35.33 -39.31 0.15
CA SER A 196 36.28 -40.43 -0.09
C SER A 196 36.40 -40.85 -1.58
N GLY A 197 37.08 -40.05 -2.43
CA GLY A 197 37.63 -40.42 -3.76
C GLY A 197 36.70 -40.97 -4.86
N PRO A 198 37.12 -41.06 -6.16
CA PRO A 198 38.21 -40.40 -6.87
C PRO A 198 37.72 -39.20 -7.71
N MET A 199 38.56 -38.17 -7.78
CA MET A 199 38.29 -36.80 -8.30
C MET A 199 38.02 -36.67 -9.82
N GLU A 200 37.87 -37.77 -10.57
CA GLU A 200 37.83 -37.77 -12.04
C GLU A 200 36.41 -37.97 -12.60
N LEU A 201 35.63 -38.89 -12.01
CA LEU A 201 34.25 -39.14 -12.44
C LEU A 201 33.32 -37.97 -12.14
N CYS A 202 33.53 -37.30 -11.00
CA CYS A 202 32.74 -36.12 -10.63
C CYS A 202 32.98 -34.93 -11.55
N LYS A 203 34.18 -34.78 -12.15
CA LYS A 203 34.44 -33.73 -13.15
C LYS A 203 33.67 -33.99 -14.44
N LEU A 204 33.54 -35.26 -14.82
CA LEU A 204 32.77 -35.69 -15.99
C LEU A 204 31.27 -35.49 -15.79
N GLU A 205 30.73 -35.87 -14.63
CA GLU A 205 29.31 -35.74 -14.33
C GLU A 205 28.88 -34.27 -14.11
N ALA A 206 29.74 -33.46 -13.48
CA ALA A 206 29.52 -32.02 -13.36
C ALA A 206 29.58 -31.31 -14.73
N ALA A 207 30.51 -31.71 -15.61
CA ALA A 207 30.59 -31.19 -16.97
C ALA A 207 29.37 -31.58 -17.81
N GLU A 208 28.85 -32.79 -17.65
CA GLU A 208 27.64 -33.26 -18.33
C GLU A 208 26.40 -32.49 -17.85
N LEU A 209 26.28 -32.20 -16.55
CA LEU A 209 25.21 -31.36 -16.01
C LEU A 209 25.29 -29.93 -16.53
N MET A 210 26.49 -29.33 -16.63
CA MET A 210 26.66 -28.02 -17.26
C MET A 210 26.28 -28.04 -18.75
N ALA A 211 26.69 -29.08 -19.50
CA ALA A 211 26.36 -29.23 -20.91
C ALA A 211 24.84 -29.39 -21.13
N SER A 212 24.15 -30.16 -20.27
CA SER A 212 22.69 -30.35 -20.36
C SER A 212 21.91 -29.06 -20.09
N GLN A 213 22.38 -28.23 -19.15
CA GLN A 213 21.77 -26.95 -18.81
C GLN A 213 22.04 -25.88 -19.88
N LEU A 214 23.26 -25.86 -20.44
CA LEU A 214 23.65 -24.93 -21.51
C LEU A 214 22.97 -25.26 -22.84
N SER A 215 22.74 -26.55 -23.14
CA SER A 215 21.99 -26.98 -24.33
C SER A 215 20.55 -26.45 -24.33
N ARG A 216 19.92 -26.31 -23.17
CA ARG A 216 18.59 -25.68 -23.04
C ARG A 216 18.60 -24.17 -23.28
N ARG A 217 19.76 -23.50 -23.12
CA ARG A 217 19.89 -22.03 -23.22
C ARG A 217 20.53 -21.54 -24.52
N ASN A 218 20.83 -22.41 -25.49
CA ASN A 218 21.37 -22.06 -26.81
C ASN A 218 22.55 -21.05 -26.75
N ALA A 219 23.47 -21.25 -25.82
CA ALA A 219 24.63 -20.38 -25.62
C ALA A 219 25.93 -21.09 -26.04
N THR A 220 26.64 -20.52 -27.02
CA THR A 220 27.93 -21.02 -27.53
C THR A 220 29.07 -20.64 -26.57
N TYR A 221 29.78 -21.63 -26.02
CA TYR A 221 30.92 -21.40 -25.14
C TYR A 221 32.21 -21.27 -25.96
N LEU A 222 32.83 -20.09 -25.92
CA LEU A 222 34.17 -19.85 -26.47
C LEU A 222 35.16 -19.80 -25.30
N PRO A 223 36.04 -20.80 -25.13
CA PRO A 223 36.96 -20.82 -24.01
C PRO A 223 37.99 -19.68 -24.14
N ALA A 224 38.17 -18.93 -23.06
CA ALA A 224 39.21 -17.90 -22.97
C ALA A 224 40.58 -18.58 -23.02
N GLY A 225 41.27 -18.47 -24.17
CA GLY A 225 42.63 -19.01 -24.33
C GLY A 225 43.15 -19.23 -25.75
N ARG A 226 42.41 -18.91 -26.83
CA ARG A 226 42.86 -19.12 -28.23
C ARG A 226 42.81 -17.87 -29.12
N ALA A 227 43.08 -16.70 -28.55
CA ALA A 227 43.27 -15.45 -29.31
C ALA A 227 44.74 -15.24 -29.77
N ALA A 228 45.47 -16.30 -30.07
CA ALA A 228 46.79 -16.23 -30.69
C ALA A 228 46.89 -17.28 -31.79
N LEU A 229 47.25 -16.85 -33.01
CA LEU A 229 47.46 -17.61 -34.25
C LEU A 229 46.31 -17.65 -35.28
N LEU A 230 45.80 -16.49 -35.68
CA LEU A 230 45.39 -16.27 -37.08
C LEU A 230 45.98 -14.95 -37.59
N GLN A 231 47.30 -14.96 -37.79
CA GLN A 231 47.98 -14.11 -38.74
C GLN A 231 48.82 -15.03 -39.65
N LEU A 232 48.50 -15.03 -40.94
CA LEU A 232 49.46 -15.34 -42.00
C LEU A 232 49.22 -14.33 -43.13
N PRO A 233 50.25 -13.61 -43.58
CA PRO A 233 50.16 -12.61 -44.65
C PRO A 233 50.30 -13.25 -46.03
N GLN A 234 49.45 -12.81 -46.96
CA GLN A 234 49.73 -12.12 -48.24
C GLN A 234 48.39 -12.06 -48.97
#